data_AF-A0AA38ZLR8-F1
#
_entry.id   AF-A0AA38ZLR8-F1
#
_cell.length_a   1.000
_cell.length_b   1.000
_cell.length_c   1.000
_cell.angle_alpha   90.00
_cell.angle_beta   90.00
_cell.angle_gamma   90.00
#
_symmetry.space_group_name_H-M   'P 1'
#
loop_
_entity.id
_entity.type
_entity.pdbx_description
1 polymer ?
#
loop_
_entity_poly.entity_id
_entity_poly.type
_entity_poly.pdbx_seq_one_letter_code
_entity_poly.pdbx_strand_id
1 'polypeptide(L)'
;MTFLYWLLMWFETISKLRLNLNKSELIPMGNLENVEDLDSKLDRKVRSLPFTYLGMPLGAPFKSMVTWDGVEERFHKRLTMWKRQYISKGGEGITLI
;
A
#
# COMPACT_ATOMS: atom_id res chain seq x y z
N MET A 1 21.28 4.94 10.87
CA MET A 1 20.19 5.85 11.31
C MET A 1 20.31 7.26 10.79
N THR A 2 21.43 7.96 11.03
CA THR A 2 21.67 9.33 10.54
C THR A 2 21.44 9.50 9.04
N PHE A 3 21.84 8.53 8.22
CA PHE A 3 21.61 8.55 6.78
C PHE A 3 20.12 8.58 6.38
N LEU A 4 19.27 7.79 7.06
CA LEU A 4 17.83 7.75 6.79
C LEU A 4 17.17 9.10 7.10
N TYR A 5 17.49 9.69 8.26
CA TYR A 5 17.00 11.01 8.63
C TYR A 5 17.47 12.10 7.66
N TRP A 6 18.73 12.05 7.24
CA TRP A 6 19.26 12.97 6.23
C TRP A 6 18.51 12.86 4.90
N LEU A 7 18.27 11.64 4.43
CA LEU A 7 17.53 11.39 3.19
C LEU A 7 16.10 11.93 3.26
N LEU A 8 15.41 11.70 4.38
CA LEU A 8 14.06 12.21 4.61
C LEU A 8 14.03 13.75 4.68
N MET A 9 15.01 14.37 5.33
CA MET A 9 15.15 15.83 5.38
C MET A 9 15.38 16.43 3.99
N TRP A 10 16.25 15.83 3.18
CA TRP A 10 16.46 16.28 1.80
C TRP A 10 15.22 16.12 0.94
N PHE A 11 14.49 15.01 1.11
CA PHE A 11 13.19 14.82 0.45
C PHE A 11 12.23 15.97 0.79
N GLU A 12 12.01 16.28 2.07
CA GLU A 12 11.13 17.38 2.49
C GLU A 12 11.58 18.73 1.90
N THR A 13 12.89 18.98 1.89
CA THR A 13 13.50 20.21 1.39
C THR A 13 13.25 20.39 -0.11
N ILE A 14 13.47 19.33 -0.90
CA ILE A 14 13.35 19.36 -2.36
C ILE A 14 11.88 19.32 -2.79
N SER A 15 11.07 18.46 -2.17
CA SER A 15 9.67 18.27 -2.54
C SER A 15 8.77 19.37 -1.98
N LYS A 16 9.23 20.13 -0.98
CA LYS A 16 8.45 21.10 -0.19
C LYS A 16 7.20 20.46 0.45
N LEU A 17 7.26 19.15 0.73
CA LEU A 17 6.20 18.41 1.41
C LEU A 17 6.64 18.12 2.84
N ARG A 18 5.68 18.04 3.76
CA ARG A 18 5.92 17.56 5.12
C ARG A 18 5.65 16.07 5.20
N LEU A 19 6.60 15.31 5.72
CA LEU A 19 6.44 13.89 5.99
C LEU A 19 5.48 13.70 7.15
N ASN A 20 4.47 12.87 6.94
CA ASN A 20 3.56 12.49 7.99
C ASN A 20 4.17 11.34 8.79
N LEU A 21 4.91 11.68 9.84
CA LEU A 21 5.63 10.68 10.59
C LEU A 21 4.69 9.69 11.31
N ASN A 22 3.52 10.16 11.74
CA ASN A 22 2.48 9.35 12.40
C ASN A 22 1.87 8.27 11.49
N LYS A 23 1.91 8.46 10.17
CA LYS A 23 1.40 7.50 9.18
C LYS A 23 2.48 6.65 8.53
N SER A 24 3.75 7.01 8.67
CA SER A 24 4.83 6.20 8.09
C SER A 24 5.35 5.21 9.12
N GLU A 25 5.55 3.98 8.67
CA GLU A 25 6.05 2.84 9.45
C GLU A 25 7.35 2.36 8.81
N LEU A 26 8.28 1.84 9.61
CA LEU A 26 9.50 1.25 9.09
C LEU A 26 9.27 -0.24 8.83
N ILE A 27 9.69 -0.73 7.67
CA ILE A 27 9.52 -2.13 7.28
C ILE A 27 10.89 -2.72 6.98
N PRO A 28 11.44 -3.57 7.85
CA PRO A 28 12.71 -4.22 7.58
C PRO A 28 12.53 -5.23 6.45
N MET A 29 13.43 -5.19 5.47
CA MET A 29 13.48 -6.16 4.37
C MET A 29 14.74 -7.01 4.54
N GLY A 30 14.55 -8.33 4.69
CA GLY A 30 15.63 -9.30 4.88
C GLY A 30 16.07 -9.48 6.35
N ASN A 31 17.07 -10.34 6.58
CA ASN A 31 17.68 -10.54 7.89
C ASN A 31 18.59 -9.36 8.20
N LEU A 32 18.02 -8.35 8.84
CA LEU A 32 18.77 -7.26 9.44
C LEU A 32 19.03 -7.62 10.91
N GLU A 33 20.28 -7.86 11.28
CA GLU A 33 20.70 -8.12 12.67
C GLU A 33 20.39 -6.95 13.63
N ASN A 34 19.89 -5.82 13.13
CA ASN A 34 19.72 -4.57 13.86
C ASN A 34 18.26 -4.09 13.96
N VAL A 35 17.25 -4.95 13.80
CA VAL A 35 15.83 -4.51 13.85
C VAL A 35 15.43 -3.96 15.23
N GLU A 36 15.96 -4.53 16.31
CA GLU A 36 15.74 -4.03 17.68
C GLU A 36 16.40 -2.65 17.91
N ASP A 37 17.55 -2.45 17.26
CA ASP A 37 18.28 -1.18 17.23
C ASP A 37 17.55 -0.10 16.40
N LEU A 38 16.68 -0.53 15.47
CA LEU A 38 15.82 0.36 14.67
C LEU A 38 14.61 0.85 15.46
N ASP A 39 13.99 -0.05 16.23
CA ASP A 39 12.79 0.24 17.02
C ASP A 39 13.10 1.23 18.16
N SER A 40 14.19 0.96 18.90
CA SER A 40 14.65 1.80 20.02
C SER A 40 15.03 3.23 19.63
N LYS A 41 15.50 3.45 18.39
CA LYS A 41 15.98 4.76 17.92
C LYS A 41 14.93 5.58 17.17
N LEU A 42 13.88 4.97 16.64
CA LEU A 42 12.93 5.67 15.77
C LEU A 42 11.61 6.06 16.45
N ASP A 43 11.31 5.59 17.66
CA ASP A 43 9.99 5.76 18.33
C ASP A 43 8.81 5.56 17.36
N ARG A 44 9.01 4.68 16.37
CA ARG A 44 8.16 4.51 15.20
C ARG A 44 7.84 3.05 15.10
N LYS A 45 6.56 2.76 14.90
CA LYS A 45 6.07 1.39 14.70
C LYS A 45 6.85 0.72 13.58
N VAL A 46 7.60 -0.31 13.94
CA VAL A 46 8.20 -1.25 13.01
C VAL A 46 7.13 -2.25 12.60
N ARG A 47 6.87 -2.37 11.30
CA ARG A 47 5.89 -3.33 10.76
C ARG A 47 6.64 -4.50 10.11
N SER A 48 6.19 -5.72 10.38
CA SER A 48 6.76 -6.94 9.78
C SER A 48 5.99 -7.40 8.55
N LEU A 49 6.63 -8.23 7.73
CA LEU A 49 5.98 -8.98 6.66
C LEU A 49 5.16 -10.15 7.23
N PRO A 50 4.09 -10.60 6.54
CA PRO A 50 3.47 -9.95 5.37
C PRO A 50 2.56 -8.78 5.76
N PHE A 51 2.40 -7.79 4.89
CA PHE A 51 1.49 -6.66 5.11
C PHE A 51 0.78 -6.20 3.84
N THR A 52 -0.29 -5.43 3.97
CA THR A 52 -1.03 -4.89 2.81
C THR A 52 -0.62 -3.45 2.51
N TYR A 53 -0.24 -3.18 1.26
CA TYR A 53 0.06 -1.84 0.74
C TYR A 53 -0.79 -1.55 -0.49
N LEU A 54 -1.55 -0.45 -0.48
CA LEU A 54 -2.46 -0.08 -1.58
C LEU A 54 -3.45 -1.19 -1.98
N GLY A 55 -3.77 -2.10 -1.05
CA GLY A 55 -4.63 -3.25 -1.30
C GLY A 55 -3.90 -4.49 -1.84
N MET A 56 -2.58 -4.45 -2.01
CA MET A 56 -1.76 -5.58 -2.42
C MET A 56 -1.06 -6.22 -1.21
N PRO A 57 -1.05 -7.56 -1.10
CA PRO A 57 -0.28 -8.26 -0.07
C PRO A 57 1.20 -8.31 -0.44
N LEU A 58 2.05 -7.71 0.40
CA LEU A 58 3.51 -7.69 0.27
C LEU A 58 4.14 -8.66 1.27
N GLY A 59 5.18 -9.37 0.83
CA GLY A 59 5.89 -10.37 1.64
C GLY A 59 5.15 -11.70 1.85
N ALA A 60 3.90 -11.78 1.42
CA ALA A 60 3.15 -13.03 1.43
C ALA A 60 3.66 -13.96 0.31
N PRO A 61 3.57 -15.29 0.46
CA PRO A 61 3.98 -16.22 -0.59
C PRO A 61 3.19 -15.94 -1.87
N PHE A 62 3.88 -15.63 -2.96
CA PHE A 62 3.23 -15.28 -4.24
C PHE A 62 2.29 -16.38 -4.76
N LYS A 63 2.62 -17.65 -4.50
CA LYS A 63 1.83 -18.82 -4.89
C LYS A 63 0.66 -19.14 -3.96
N SER A 64 0.47 -18.37 -2.89
CA SER A 64 -0.65 -18.56 -1.95
C SER A 64 -1.93 -18.02 -2.58
N MET A 65 -2.86 -18.92 -2.92
CA MET A 65 -4.16 -18.53 -3.50
C MET A 65 -4.99 -17.70 -2.49
N VAL A 66 -5.00 -18.12 -1.22
CA VAL A 66 -5.72 -17.45 -0.12
C VAL A 66 -5.28 -15.99 0.06
N THR A 67 -4.02 -15.69 -0.23
CA THR A 67 -3.48 -14.32 -0.16
C THR A 67 -4.11 -13.39 -1.20
N TRP A 68 -4.55 -13.92 -2.35
CA TRP A 68 -5.14 -13.16 -3.45
C TRP A 68 -6.66 -13.01 -3.35
N ASP A 69 -7.35 -13.85 -2.58
CA ASP A 69 -8.81 -13.82 -2.43
C ASP A 69 -9.33 -12.41 -2.06
N GLY A 70 -8.67 -11.75 -1.10
CA GLY A 70 -9.06 -10.40 -0.67
C GLY A 70 -8.81 -9.31 -1.73
N VAL A 71 -7.88 -9.54 -2.66
CA VAL A 71 -7.64 -8.66 -3.80
C VAL A 71 -8.74 -8.87 -4.84
N GLU A 72 -9.02 -10.11 -5.19
CA GLU A 72 -10.06 -10.51 -6.15
C GLU A 72 -11.45 -10.01 -5.71
N GLU A 73 -11.82 -10.20 -4.44
CA GLU A 73 -13.10 -9.75 -3.91
C GLU A 73 -13.27 -8.23 -4.05
N ARG A 74 -12.21 -7.45 -3.85
CA ARG A 74 -12.22 -5.99 -4.00
C ARG A 74 -12.44 -5.59 -5.45
N PHE A 75 -11.82 -6.29 -6.40
CA PHE A 75 -12.04 -6.06 -7.83
C PHE A 75 -13.49 -6.40 -8.21
N HIS A 76 -14.01 -7.55 -7.77
CA HIS A 76 -15.39 -7.93 -8.00
C HIS A 76 -16.38 -6.90 -7.45
N LYS A 77 -16.22 -6.44 -6.21
CA LYS A 77 -17.07 -5.41 -5.61
C LYS A 77 -17.10 -4.12 -6.44
N ARG A 78 -15.95 -3.67 -6.94
CA ARG A 78 -15.84 -2.47 -7.80
C ARG A 78 -16.56 -2.68 -9.14
N LEU A 79 -16.34 -3.82 -9.78
CA LEU A 79 -17.00 -4.16 -11.05
C LEU A 79 -18.52 -4.24 -10.89
N THR A 80 -19.02 -4.87 -9.81
CA THR A 80 -20.45 -4.93 -9.54
C THR A 80 -21.05 -3.55 -9.29
N MET A 81 -20.35 -2.67 -8.57
CA MET A 81 -20.78 -1.28 -8.37
C MET A 81 -20.88 -0.51 -9.68
N TRP A 82 -19.87 -0.62 -10.56
CA TRP A 82 -19.91 0.01 -11.88
C TRP A 82 -21.05 -0.53 -12.74
N LYS A 83 -21.24 -1.85 -12.76
CA LYS A 83 -22.35 -2.49 -13.49
C LYS A 83 -23.71 -1.93 -13.02
N ARG A 84 -23.89 -1.72 -11.72
CA ARG A 84 -25.11 -1.14 -11.15
C ARG A 84 -25.28 0.35 -11.50
N GLN A 85 -24.19 1.12 -11.51
CA GLN A 85 -24.22 2.56 -11.73
C GLN A 85 -24.41 2.95 -13.20
N TYR A 86 -23.84 2.19 -14.13
CA TYR A 86 -23.80 2.54 -15.56
C TYR A 86 -24.74 1.71 -16.44
N ILE A 87 -25.40 0.69 -15.91
CA ILE A 87 -26.44 -0.09 -16.62
C ILE A 87 -27.83 0.23 -16.04
N SER A 88 -28.18 1.52 -15.99
CA SER A 88 -29.59 1.89 -15.96
C SER A 88 -30.18 1.56 -17.34
N LYS A 89 -31.32 0.86 -17.39
CA LYS A 89 -32.01 0.36 -18.60
C LYS A 89 -32.33 1.44 -19.66
N GLY A 90 -31.33 1.93 -20.39
CA GLY A 90 -31.50 2.97 -21.41
C GLY A 90 -30.46 2.88 -22.53
N GLY A 91 -30.13 1.66 -22.97
CA GLY A 91 -29.06 1.39 -23.94
C GLY A 91 -29.44 0.42 -25.06
N GLU A 92 -30.70 0.42 -25.50
CA GLU A 92 -31.11 -0.28 -26.75
C GLU A 92 -30.84 0.54 -28.02
N GLY A 93 -30.12 1.66 -27.95
CA GLY A 93 -29.76 2.44 -29.13
C GLY A 93 -28.57 3.36 -28.89
N ILE A 94 -27.36 2.81 -29.05
CA ILE A 94 -26.19 3.65 -29.37
C ILE A 94 -25.79 3.27 -30.80
N THR A 95 -26.41 3.96 -31.77
CA THR A 95 -25.86 4.05 -33.12
C THR A 95 -24.63 4.94 -33.03
N LEU A 96 -23.45 4.35 -33.27
CA LEU A 96 -22.24 5.10 -33.52
C LEU A 96 -22.39 5.78 -34.89
N ILE A 97 -22.34 7.11 -34.92
CA ILE A 97 -21.99 7.92 -36.10
C ILE A 97 -20.62 8.54 -35.81
#